data_AF-A0A1Y6D077-F1
#
_entry.id   AF-A0A1Y6D077-F1
#
_cell.length_a   1.000
_cell.length_b   1.000
_cell.length_c   1.000
_cell.angle_alpha   90.00
_cell.angle_beta   90.00
_cell.angle_gamma   90.00
#
_symmetry.space_group_name_H-M   'P 1'
#
loop_
_entity.id
_entity.type
_entity.pdbx_description
1 polymer ?
#
loop_
_entity_poly.entity_id
_entity_poly.type
_entity_poly.pdbx_seq_one_letter_code
_entity_poly.pdbx_strand_id
1 'polypeptide(L)'
;MSDSDSEAPARPAATEPELPVQPSWTPLYWFLGFVALAFILEEALFEFILEILEFIGDSIFFVVEGSEEHLEDQIEEWFDLDPYHAEIVTAWTLTPVKILAGLLLLRWLWRKARRQWFPKIAAFFRRQYRAVRLAWNLLAWPYKLLAGVVVVGVLAVLI
;
A
#
# COMPACT_ATOMS: atom_id res chain seq x y z
N MET A 1 18.91 22.95 -85.03
CA MET A 1 19.47 22.33 -83.81
C MET A 1 19.21 23.34 -82.71
N SER A 2 18.02 23.25 -82.12
CA SER A 2 17.67 22.56 -80.86
C SER A 2 17.92 23.50 -79.68
N ASP A 3 16.85 24.15 -79.22
CA ASP A 3 15.99 23.77 -78.07
C ASP A 3 16.53 24.51 -76.83
N SER A 4 15.93 25.63 -76.39
CA SER A 4 14.68 25.70 -75.60
C SER A 4 14.75 24.93 -74.27
N ASP A 5 15.73 25.21 -73.43
CA ASP A 5 15.69 24.83 -72.01
C ASP A 5 14.85 25.84 -71.21
N SER A 6 13.53 25.66 -71.34
CA SER A 6 12.53 26.22 -70.45
C SER A 6 12.61 25.49 -69.11
N GLU A 7 13.20 26.12 -68.08
CA GLU A 7 13.05 25.70 -66.69
C GLU A 7 11.56 25.66 -66.33
N ALA A 8 11.01 24.45 -66.21
CA ALA A 8 9.66 24.23 -65.73
C ALA A 8 9.59 24.62 -64.23
N PRO A 9 8.56 25.34 -63.78
CA PRO A 9 8.41 25.65 -62.35
C PRO A 9 8.17 24.35 -61.59
N ALA A 10 8.99 24.11 -60.57
CA ALA A 10 8.83 23.01 -59.63
C ALA A 10 7.40 23.05 -59.06
N ARG A 11 6.59 22.04 -59.38
CA ARG A 11 5.25 21.86 -58.81
C ARG A 11 5.41 21.81 -57.28
N PRO A 12 4.60 22.54 -56.50
CA PRO A 12 4.60 22.36 -55.06
C PRO A 12 4.23 20.90 -54.77
N ALA A 13 5.12 20.22 -54.04
CA ALA A 13 4.87 18.88 -53.54
C ALA A 13 3.52 18.91 -52.81
N ALA A 14 2.58 18.10 -53.28
CA ALA A 14 1.29 17.95 -52.65
C ALA A 14 1.53 17.58 -51.19
N THR A 15 1.16 18.46 -50.27
CA THR A 15 1.09 18.14 -48.84
C THR A 15 0.14 16.95 -48.72
N GLU A 16 0.67 15.79 -48.36
CA GLU A 16 -0.13 14.61 -48.09
C GLU A 16 -1.22 15.00 -47.07
N PRO A 17 -2.50 14.64 -47.30
CA PRO A 17 -3.55 14.99 -46.38
C PRO A 17 -3.27 14.30 -45.05
N GLU A 18 -3.07 15.09 -43.98
CA GLU A 18 -3.00 14.59 -42.61
C GLU A 18 -4.24 13.73 -42.35
N LEU A 19 -4.03 12.41 -42.30
CA LEU A 19 -5.06 11.44 -42.00
C LEU A 19 -5.69 11.83 -40.66
N PRO A 20 -7.03 11.93 -40.56
CA PRO A 20 -7.69 12.25 -39.31
C PRO A 20 -7.31 11.18 -38.29
N VAL A 21 -6.71 11.61 -37.17
CA VAL A 21 -6.32 10.74 -36.05
C VAL A 21 -7.54 9.93 -35.65
N GLN A 22 -7.56 8.64 -36.02
CA GLN A 22 -8.67 7.76 -35.68
C GLN A 22 -8.65 7.54 -34.16
N PRO A 23 -9.79 7.70 -33.47
CA PRO A 23 -9.86 7.44 -32.03
C PRO A 23 -9.60 5.96 -31.77
N SER A 24 -8.45 5.64 -31.18
CA SER A 24 -8.10 4.26 -30.81
C SER A 24 -8.63 3.95 -29.41
N TRP A 25 -9.11 2.72 -29.20
CA TRP A 25 -9.57 2.22 -27.89
C TRP A 25 -8.42 1.84 -26.96
N THR A 26 -7.20 1.82 -27.47
CA THR A 26 -5.96 1.52 -26.75
C THR A 26 -5.89 2.23 -25.38
N PRO A 27 -6.11 3.56 -25.28
CA PRO A 27 -6.04 4.27 -23.99
C PRO A 27 -7.04 3.74 -22.95
N LEU A 28 -8.22 3.27 -23.39
CA LEU A 28 -9.22 2.68 -22.51
C LEU A 28 -8.76 1.32 -21.98
N TYR A 29 -8.16 0.48 -22.83
CA TYR A 29 -7.60 -0.82 -22.42
C TYR A 29 -6.41 -0.66 -21.47
N TRP A 30 -5.54 0.32 -21.71
CA TRP A 30 -4.45 0.66 -20.78
C TRP A 30 -4.99 1.13 -19.43
N PHE A 31 -6.03 1.96 -19.43
CA PHE A 31 -6.69 2.40 -18.20
C PHE A 31 -7.32 1.24 -17.42
N LEU A 32 -8.12 0.39 -18.10
CA LEU A 32 -8.74 -0.78 -17.49
C LEU A 32 -7.71 -1.79 -16.98
N GLY A 33 -6.65 -2.04 -17.74
CA GLY A 33 -5.55 -2.91 -17.33
C GLY A 33 -4.81 -2.38 -16.10
N PHE A 34 -4.58 -1.06 -16.03
CA PHE A 34 -3.99 -0.44 -14.84
C PHE A 34 -4.90 -0.54 -13.62
N VAL A 35 -6.20 -0.33 -13.79
CA VAL A 35 -7.19 -0.48 -12.71
C VAL A 35 -7.21 -1.92 -12.21
N ALA A 36 -7.31 -2.90 -13.10
CA ALA A 36 -7.29 -4.32 -12.72
C ALA A 36 -5.99 -4.72 -12.01
N LEU A 37 -4.84 -4.25 -12.49
CA LEU A 37 -3.56 -4.49 -11.84
C LEU A 37 -3.48 -3.87 -10.46
N ALA A 38 -4.01 -2.65 -10.28
CA ALA A 38 -4.04 -1.98 -9.00
C ALA A 38 -4.89 -2.75 -7.97
N PHE A 39 -6.04 -3.29 -8.37
CA PHE A 39 -6.88 -4.11 -7.50
C PHE A 39 -6.20 -5.42 -7.08
N ILE A 40 -5.62 -6.16 -8.04
CA ILE A 40 -4.91 -7.41 -7.74
C ILE A 40 -3.71 -7.15 -6.82
N LEU A 41 -2.97 -6.07 -7.07
CA LEU A 41 -1.82 -5.71 -6.28
C LEU A 41 -2.21 -5.25 -4.87
N GLU A 42 -3.34 -4.55 -4.71
CA GLU A 42 -3.87 -4.15 -3.41
C GLU A 42 -4.18 -5.37 -2.54
N GLU A 43 -4.90 -6.35 -3.08
CA GLU A 43 -5.27 -7.57 -2.36
C GLU A 43 -4.03 -8.39 -1.97
N ALA A 44 -3.12 -8.63 -2.92
CA ALA A 44 -1.88 -9.35 -2.65
C ALA A 44 -0.96 -8.63 -1.65
N LEU A 45 -0.89 -7.29 -1.71
CA LEU A 45 -0.12 -6.51 -0.75
C LEU A 45 -0.74 -6.58 0.65
N PHE A 46 -2.08 -6.55 0.75
CA PHE A 46 -2.78 -6.65 2.00
C PHE A 46 -2.58 -8.02 2.65
N GLU A 47 -2.74 -9.10 1.88
CA GLU A 47 -2.49 -10.48 2.33
C GLU A 47 -1.05 -10.67 2.81
N PHE A 48 -0.08 -10.17 2.04
CA PHE A 48 1.33 -10.22 2.43
C PHE A 48 1.62 -9.45 3.74
N ILE A 49 0.97 -8.30 3.95
CA ILE A 49 1.11 -7.55 5.21
C ILE A 49 0.54 -8.35 6.39
N LEU A 50 -0.60 -9.02 6.20
CA LEU A 50 -1.20 -9.86 7.23
C LEU A 50 -0.30 -11.05 7.57
N GLU A 51 0.25 -11.72 6.57
CA GLU A 51 1.16 -12.86 6.76
C GLU A 51 2.44 -12.45 7.50
N ILE A 52 3.00 -11.27 7.20
CA ILE A 52 4.12 -10.72 7.98
C ILE A 52 3.72 -10.44 9.43
N LEU A 53 2.53 -9.88 9.66
CA LEU A 53 2.06 -9.57 11.01
C LEU A 53 1.84 -10.84 11.84
N GLU A 54 1.27 -11.88 11.22
CA GLU A 54 1.11 -13.21 11.82
C GLU A 54 2.47 -13.80 12.16
N PHE A 55 3.42 -13.84 11.22
CA PHE A 55 4.77 -14.33 11.46
C PHE A 55 5.49 -13.61 12.61
N ILE A 56 5.36 -12.28 12.69
CA ILE A 56 5.91 -11.49 13.80
C ILE A 56 5.22 -11.85 15.12
N GLY A 57 3.90 -12.03 15.10
CA GLY A 57 3.10 -12.45 16.25
C GLY A 57 3.57 -13.80 16.80
N ASP A 58 3.67 -14.79 15.93
CA ASP A 58 4.12 -16.14 16.28
C ASP A 58 5.55 -16.15 16.81
N SER A 59 6.44 -15.36 16.19
CA SER A 59 7.82 -15.24 16.64
C SER A 59 7.92 -14.66 18.06
N ILE A 60 7.10 -13.65 18.37
CA ILE A 60 7.04 -13.07 19.72
C ILE A 60 6.47 -14.09 20.70
N PHE A 61 5.39 -14.78 20.32
CA PHE A 61 4.78 -15.82 21.14
C PHE A 61 5.79 -16.92 21.49
N PHE A 62 6.49 -17.47 20.50
CA PHE A 62 7.51 -18.50 20.69
C PHE A 62 8.62 -18.08 21.65
N VAL A 63 9.14 -16.86 21.50
CA VAL A 63 10.20 -16.34 22.39
C VAL A 63 9.70 -16.17 23.81
N VAL A 64 8.45 -15.70 23.97
CA VAL A 64 7.85 -15.47 25.28
C VAL A 64 7.55 -16.80 25.99
N GLU A 65 6.95 -17.75 25.28
CA GLU A 65 6.62 -19.09 25.81
C GLU A 65 7.90 -19.85 26.18
N GLY A 66 8.89 -19.91 25.28
CA GLY A 66 10.15 -20.58 25.57
C GLY A 66 10.95 -19.93 26.71
N SER A 67 10.75 -18.63 26.96
CA SER A 67 11.34 -17.96 28.13
C SER A 67 10.60 -18.26 29.44
N GLU A 68 9.29 -18.57 29.38
CA GLU A 68 8.51 -19.00 30.55
C GLU A 68 8.86 -20.42 30.95
N GLU A 69 8.93 -21.35 30.00
CA GLU A 69 9.34 -22.74 30.27
C GLU A 69 10.70 -22.78 30.98
N HIS A 70 11.67 -21.98 30.51
CA HIS A 70 12.97 -21.87 31.16
C HIS A 70 12.92 -21.27 32.57
N LEU A 71 11.97 -20.38 32.85
CA LEU A 71 11.77 -19.80 34.17
C LEU A 71 11.04 -20.76 35.11
N GLU A 72 10.12 -21.55 34.59
CA GLU A 72 9.42 -22.61 35.31
C GLU A 72 10.42 -23.67 35.80
N ASP A 73 11.30 -24.15 34.93
CA ASP A 73 12.37 -25.09 35.29
C ASP A 73 13.24 -24.56 36.44
N GLN A 74 13.61 -23.27 36.39
CA GLN A 74 14.43 -22.65 37.45
C GLN A 74 13.66 -22.49 38.77
N ILE A 75 12.37 -22.15 38.71
CA ILE A 75 11.53 -22.01 39.90
C ILE A 75 11.28 -23.38 40.53
N GLU A 76 11.08 -24.42 39.72
CA GLU A 76 11.00 -25.80 40.17
C GLU A 76 12.26 -26.19 40.96
N GLU A 77 13.45 -25.97 40.37
CA GLU A 77 14.72 -26.34 40.98
C GLU A 77 15.06 -25.52 42.25
N TRP A 78 14.74 -24.22 42.27
CA TRP A 78 15.07 -23.36 43.42
C TRP A 78 14.16 -23.55 44.62
N PHE A 79 12.91 -23.92 44.40
CA PHE A 79 11.91 -24.02 45.45
C PHE A 79 11.46 -25.46 45.74
N ASP A 80 12.01 -26.45 45.03
CA ASP A 80 11.67 -27.88 45.15
C ASP A 80 10.15 -28.08 45.04
N LEU A 81 9.56 -27.44 44.02
CA LEU A 81 8.11 -27.46 43.76
C LEU A 81 7.77 -28.57 42.77
N ASP A 82 6.53 -29.06 42.79
CA ASP A 82 6.04 -29.86 41.66
C ASP A 82 5.91 -28.97 40.41
N PRO A 83 6.09 -29.51 39.19
CA PRO A 83 5.98 -28.76 37.94
C PRO A 83 4.69 -27.94 37.82
N TYR A 84 3.55 -28.51 38.25
CA TYR A 84 2.25 -27.83 38.26
C TYR A 84 2.22 -26.61 39.19
N HIS A 85 2.91 -26.66 40.32
CA HIS A 85 2.99 -25.52 41.24
C HIS A 85 3.95 -24.45 40.72
N ALA A 86 5.04 -24.84 40.06
CA ALA A 86 5.96 -23.91 39.40
C ALA A 86 5.23 -23.14 38.29
N GLU A 87 4.48 -23.82 37.41
CA GLU A 87 3.66 -23.20 36.34
C GLU A 87 2.66 -22.16 36.91
N ILE A 88 1.92 -22.50 37.97
CA ILE A 88 0.98 -21.57 38.61
C ILE A 88 1.71 -20.34 39.15
N VAL A 89 2.84 -20.52 39.84
CA VAL A 89 3.60 -19.41 40.42
C VAL A 89 4.16 -18.51 39.31
N THR A 90 4.69 -19.10 38.24
CA THR A 90 5.17 -18.38 37.06
C THR A 90 4.03 -17.61 36.42
N ALA A 91 2.89 -18.24 36.14
CA ALA A 91 1.72 -17.58 35.56
C ALA A 91 1.24 -16.39 36.40
N TRP A 92 1.12 -16.55 37.73
CA TRP A 92 0.66 -15.47 38.62
C TRP A 92 1.65 -14.30 38.73
N THR A 93 2.95 -14.57 38.59
CA THR A 93 4.00 -13.54 38.74
C THR A 93 4.34 -12.86 37.41
N LEU A 94 4.43 -13.62 36.32
CA LEU A 94 4.76 -13.11 34.99
C LEU A 94 3.57 -12.51 34.26
N THR A 95 2.35 -13.04 34.39
CA THR A 95 1.19 -12.51 33.65
C THR A 95 0.96 -11.01 33.89
N PRO A 96 0.96 -10.49 35.14
CA PRO A 96 0.81 -9.06 35.38
C PRO A 96 1.97 -8.24 34.79
N VAL A 97 3.20 -8.76 34.84
CA VAL A 97 4.38 -8.11 34.28
C VAL A 97 4.30 -8.05 32.76
N LYS A 98 3.90 -9.15 32.10
CA LYS A 98 3.68 -9.23 30.65
C LYS A 98 2.58 -8.26 30.20
N ILE A 99 1.46 -8.21 30.91
CA ILE A 99 0.36 -7.27 30.62
C ILE A 99 0.87 -5.83 30.74
N LEU A 100 1.59 -5.51 31.83
CA LEU A 100 2.15 -4.17 32.02
C LEU A 100 3.17 -3.80 30.94
N ALA A 101 4.07 -4.70 30.61
CA ALA A 101 5.06 -4.54 29.55
C ALA A 101 4.38 -4.35 28.19
N GLY A 102 3.36 -5.15 27.87
CA GLY A 102 2.55 -5.02 26.66
C GLY A 102 1.86 -3.67 26.56
N LEU A 103 1.24 -3.19 27.64
CA LEU A 103 0.62 -1.86 27.70
C LEU A 103 1.65 -0.74 27.53
N LEU A 104 2.82 -0.84 28.16
CA LEU A 104 3.89 0.14 28.03
C LEU A 104 4.48 0.16 26.62
N LEU A 105 4.68 -1.02 26.01
CA LEU A 105 5.14 -1.18 24.64
C LEU A 105 4.12 -0.60 23.66
N LEU A 106 2.84 -0.91 23.80
CA LEU A 106 1.78 -0.36 22.97
C LEU A 106 1.71 1.17 23.11
N ARG A 107 1.82 1.68 24.34
CA ARG A 107 1.87 3.13 24.59
C ARG A 107 3.12 3.78 23.99
N TRP A 108 4.25 3.10 23.98
CA TRP A 108 5.48 3.57 23.35
C TRP A 108 5.36 3.56 21.82
N LEU A 109 4.88 2.46 21.23
CA LEU A 109 4.60 2.33 19.80
C LEU A 109 3.62 3.41 19.35
N TRP A 110 2.53 3.63 20.08
CA TRP A 110 1.58 4.70 19.80
C TRP A 110 2.24 6.09 19.83
N ARG A 111 3.03 6.38 20.86
CA ARG A 111 3.75 7.67 20.96
C ARG A 111 4.74 7.84 19.81
N LYS A 112 5.46 6.78 19.44
CA LYS A 112 6.43 6.79 18.35
C LYS A 112 5.75 6.95 16.99
N ALA A 113 4.69 6.18 16.74
CA ALA A 113 3.86 6.30 15.55
C ALA A 113 3.30 7.72 15.42
N ARG A 114 2.71 8.27 16.48
CA ARG A 114 2.16 9.64 16.49
C ARG A 114 3.21 10.71 16.19
N ARG A 115 4.43 10.57 16.74
CA ARG A 115 5.47 11.59 16.58
C ARG A 115 6.24 11.49 15.26
N GLN A 116 6.43 10.28 14.73
CA GLN A 116 7.31 10.05 13.58
C GLN A 116 6.56 9.60 12.33
N TRP A 117 5.55 8.73 12.47
CA TRP A 117 4.89 8.07 11.34
C TRP A 117 3.70 8.90 10.87
N PHE A 118 2.81 9.30 11.77
CA PHE A 118 1.67 10.15 11.48
C PHE A 118 2.01 11.45 10.72
N PRO A 119 3.02 12.25 11.11
CA PRO A 119 3.34 13.46 10.34
C PRO A 119 3.88 13.15 8.95
N LYS A 120 4.63 12.05 8.79
CA LYS A 120 5.14 11.61 7.48
C LYS A 120 4.01 11.11 6.59
N ILE A 121 3.11 10.28 7.14
CA ILE A 121 1.91 9.79 6.46
C ILE A 121 1.01 10.96 6.09
N ALA A 122 0.72 11.86 7.02
CA ALA A 122 -0.10 13.05 6.75
C ALA A 122 0.56 14.01 5.75
N ALA A 123 1.88 14.11 5.72
CA ALA A 123 2.60 14.89 4.71
C ALA A 123 2.54 14.22 3.34
N PHE A 124 2.69 12.90 3.28
CA PHE A 124 2.55 12.11 2.06
C PHE A 124 1.13 12.25 1.48
N PHE A 125 0.09 12.01 2.27
CA PHE A 125 -1.30 12.19 1.83
C PHE A 125 -1.60 13.63 1.43
N ARG A 126 -1.06 14.63 2.14
CA ARG A 126 -1.21 16.03 1.72
C ARG A 126 -0.54 16.32 0.38
N ARG A 127 0.62 15.71 0.08
CA ARG A 127 1.28 15.84 -1.23
C ARG A 127 0.47 15.16 -2.32
N GLN A 128 0.02 13.93 -2.08
CA GLN A 128 -0.83 13.20 -3.03
C GLN A 128 -2.13 13.94 -3.30
N TYR A 129 -2.81 14.41 -2.25
CA TYR A 129 -4.02 15.21 -2.39
C TYR A 129 -3.79 16.50 -3.20
N ARG A 130 -2.67 17.20 -2.98
CA ARG A 130 -2.32 18.38 -3.79
C ARG A 130 -2.07 18.02 -5.26
N ALA A 131 -1.37 16.92 -5.52
CA ALA A 131 -1.13 16.43 -6.88
C ALA A 131 -2.44 16.06 -7.58
N VAL A 132 -3.33 15.33 -6.89
CA VAL A 132 -4.68 15.00 -7.37
C VAL A 132 -5.49 16.26 -7.61
N ARG A 133 -5.44 17.24 -6.71
CA ARG A 133 -6.16 18.52 -6.86
C ARG A 133 -5.62 19.34 -8.04
N LEU A 134 -4.31 19.34 -8.28
CA LEU A 134 -3.68 19.97 -9.44
C LEU A 134 -4.09 19.26 -10.74
N ALA A 135 -4.00 17.93 -10.77
CA ALA A 135 -4.45 17.12 -11.89
C ALA A 135 -5.94 17.35 -12.19
N TRP A 136 -6.78 17.40 -11.15
CA TRP A 136 -8.20 17.73 -11.26
C TRP A 136 -8.42 19.12 -11.84
N ASN A 137 -7.70 20.14 -11.37
CA ASN A 137 -7.84 21.50 -11.90
C ASN A 137 -7.43 21.60 -13.38
N LEU A 138 -6.40 20.87 -13.80
CA LEU A 138 -5.92 20.80 -15.18
C LEU A 138 -6.81 19.94 -16.10
N LEU A 139 -7.64 19.08 -15.52
CA LEU A 139 -8.54 18.20 -16.27
C LEU A 139 -9.68 19.01 -16.90
N ALA A 140 -9.89 18.85 -18.20
CA ALA A 140 -11.02 19.46 -18.87
C ALA A 140 -12.35 18.90 -18.32
N TRP A 141 -13.39 19.76 -18.29
CA TRP A 141 -14.74 19.44 -17.80
C TRP A 141 -15.28 18.04 -18.16
N PRO A 142 -15.20 17.56 -19.42
CA PRO A 142 -15.82 16.27 -19.77
C PRO A 142 -15.12 15.08 -19.08
N TYR A 143 -13.81 15.17 -18.85
CA TYR A 143 -13.05 14.12 -18.18
C TYR A 143 -13.27 14.13 -16.66
N LYS A 144 -13.67 15.26 -16.07
CA LYS A 144 -14.06 15.34 -14.65
C LYS A 144 -15.34 14.55 -14.39
N LEU A 145 -16.32 14.67 -15.28
CA LEU A 145 -17.55 13.88 -15.21
C LEU A 145 -17.25 12.39 -15.36
N LEU A 146 -16.42 12.01 -16.33
CA LEU A 146 -16.02 10.62 -16.54
C LEU A 146 -15.31 10.05 -15.29
N ALA A 147 -14.34 10.78 -14.73
CA ALA A 147 -13.65 10.38 -13.51
C ALA A 147 -14.60 10.26 -12.30
N GLY A 148 -15.57 11.17 -12.16
CA GLY A 148 -16.60 11.09 -11.12
C GLY A 148 -17.47 9.84 -11.27
N VAL A 149 -17.90 9.51 -12.50
CA VAL A 149 -18.67 8.29 -12.79
C VAL A 149 -17.85 7.04 -12.49
N VAL A 150 -16.56 7.02 -12.84
CA VAL A 150 -15.67 5.89 -12.51
C VAL A 150 -15.50 5.74 -11.00
N VAL A 151 -15.26 6.83 -10.26
CA VAL A 151 -15.12 6.78 -8.80
C VAL A 151 -16.41 6.29 -8.14
N VAL A 152 -17.58 6.78 -8.57
CA VAL A 152 -18.88 6.33 -8.07
C VAL A 152 -19.12 4.87 -8.43
N GLY A 153 -18.79 4.45 -9.66
CA GLY A 153 -18.92 3.06 -10.10
C GLY A 153 -18.02 2.11 -9.31
N VAL A 154 -16.78 2.50 -9.04
CA VAL A 154 -15.85 1.73 -8.20
C VAL A 154 -16.36 1.64 -6.75
N LEU A 155 -16.81 2.76 -6.16
CA LEU A 155 -17.39 2.75 -4.82
C LEU A 155 -18.65 1.90 -4.72
N ALA A 156 -19.49 1.87 -5.75
CA ALA A 156 -20.70 1.05 -5.79
C ALA A 156 -20.41 -0.46 -5.92
N VAL A 157 -19.25 -0.85 -6.46
CA VAL A 157 -18.80 -2.26 -6.53
C VAL A 157 -18.13 -2.70 -5.23
N LEU A 158 -17.55 -1.77 -4.47
CA LEU A 158 -16.85 -2.03 -3.21
C LEU A 158 -17.78 -2.07 -1.96
N ILE A 159 -19.03 -1.59 -2.09
CA ILE A 159 -20.07 -1.66 -1.05
C ILE A 159 -20.91 -2.92 -1.25
#